data_AF-A0A496QDW5-F1
#
_entry.id   AF-A0A496QDW5-F1
#
_cell.length_a   1.000
_cell.length_b   1.000
_cell.length_c   1.000
_cell.angle_alpha   90.00
_cell.angle_beta   90.00
_cell.angle_gamma   90.00
#
_symmetry.space_group_name_H-M   'P 1'
#
loop_
_entity.id
_entity.type
_entity.pdbx_description
1 polymer ?
#
loop_
_entity_poly.entity_id
_entity_poly.type
_entity_poly.pdbx_seq_one_letter_code
_entity_poly.pdbx_strand_id
1 'polypeptide(L)'
;PYAYREELNIPKLIIVGTNDPYWPVDAATLYFVGLPGEKGMVYAPNMGHGAEFSRTAQAIGALFANLDEGVSLPEVLATYSTTASETEIHIDISIKPKDWKVSEVRLFFANSQIRDFRNARFDYIPLGKSENMSAVLTIKGYTAAYIEVIFQRNERVVAVSTPMRVFPEQ
;
A
#
# COMPACT_ATOMS: atom_id res chain seq x y z
N PRO A 1 16.39 -2.14 -12.59
CA PRO A 1 17.30 -2.42 -11.44
C PRO A 1 17.37 -1.22 -10.50
N TYR A 2 17.58 -1.43 -9.19
CA TYR A 2 17.65 -0.33 -8.21
C TYR A 2 18.73 0.72 -8.52
N ALA A 3 19.80 0.30 -9.22
CA ALA A 3 20.89 1.18 -9.66
C ALA A 3 20.43 2.32 -10.58
N TYR A 4 19.36 2.15 -11.35
CA TYR A 4 18.87 3.15 -12.32
C TYR A 4 17.76 4.04 -11.76
N ARG A 5 17.41 3.92 -10.47
CA ARG A 5 16.21 4.58 -9.93
C ARG A 5 16.27 6.11 -10.03
N GLU A 6 17.45 6.70 -9.93
CA GLU A 6 17.66 8.17 -9.99
C GLU A 6 17.28 8.75 -11.36
N GLU A 7 17.25 7.93 -12.41
CA GLU A 7 16.84 8.33 -13.75
C GLU A 7 15.30 8.33 -13.92
N LEU A 8 14.56 7.69 -12.99
CA LEU A 8 13.10 7.53 -13.07
C LEU A 8 12.35 8.74 -12.51
N ASN A 9 12.51 9.92 -13.11
CA ASN A 9 11.86 11.15 -12.65
C ASN A 9 10.40 11.31 -13.12
N ILE A 10 9.90 10.37 -13.93
CA ILE A 10 8.49 10.33 -14.34
C ILE A 10 7.58 9.86 -13.21
N PRO A 11 6.30 10.26 -13.19
CA PRO A 11 5.28 9.66 -12.34
C PRO A 11 5.23 8.14 -12.53
N LYS A 12 5.10 7.40 -11.43
CA LYS A 12 5.14 5.93 -11.46
C LYS A 12 4.14 5.31 -10.50
N LEU A 13 3.58 4.17 -10.88
CA LEU A 13 2.62 3.45 -10.07
C LEU A 13 2.96 1.96 -10.09
N ILE A 14 3.18 1.38 -8.92
CA ILE A 14 3.45 -0.05 -8.76
C ILE A 14 2.13 -0.76 -8.48
N ILE A 15 1.83 -1.80 -9.26
CA ILE A 15 0.63 -2.62 -9.05
C ILE A 15 1.10 -4.04 -8.82
N VAL A 16 0.70 -4.64 -7.71
CA VAL A 16 1.13 -6.00 -7.34
C VAL A 16 0.01 -6.74 -6.63
N GLY A 17 -0.15 -8.03 -6.91
CA GLY A 17 -1.05 -8.88 -6.13
C GLY A 17 -0.46 -9.14 -4.75
N THR A 18 -1.28 -9.11 -3.70
CA THR A 18 -0.86 -9.80 -2.47
C THR A 18 -0.78 -11.29 -2.78
N ASN A 19 0.09 -12.02 -2.08
CA ASN A 19 0.31 -13.46 -2.27
C ASN A 19 1.02 -13.86 -3.57
N ASP A 20 1.60 -12.93 -4.32
CA ASP A 20 2.40 -13.27 -5.51
C ASP A 20 3.50 -14.28 -5.14
N PRO A 21 3.55 -15.47 -5.78
CA PRO A 21 4.50 -16.53 -5.42
C PRO A 21 5.94 -16.22 -5.80
N TYR A 22 6.20 -15.17 -6.59
CA TYR A 22 7.51 -14.83 -7.11
C TYR A 22 8.27 -13.80 -6.25
N TRP A 23 7.58 -13.08 -5.36
CA TRP A 23 8.19 -12.00 -4.55
C TRP A 23 7.75 -12.07 -3.09
N PRO A 24 8.64 -11.81 -2.11
CA PRO A 24 8.24 -11.58 -0.73
C PRO A 24 7.22 -10.44 -0.61
N VAL A 25 6.24 -10.58 0.29
CA VAL A 25 5.13 -9.63 0.40
C VAL A 25 5.56 -8.22 0.83
N ASP A 26 6.70 -8.12 1.53
CA ASP A 26 7.33 -6.87 1.97
C ASP A 26 8.47 -6.39 1.06
N ALA A 27 8.70 -7.02 -0.10
CA ALA A 27 9.81 -6.68 -1.00
C ALA A 27 9.80 -5.20 -1.46
N ALA A 28 8.63 -4.57 -1.52
CA ALA A 28 8.49 -3.16 -1.87
C ALA A 28 9.21 -2.22 -0.90
N THR A 29 9.40 -2.62 0.36
CA THR A 29 10.13 -1.83 1.38
C THR A 29 11.58 -1.55 0.97
N LEU A 30 12.18 -2.43 0.16
CA LEU A 30 13.57 -2.33 -0.28
C LEU A 30 13.81 -1.18 -1.26
N TYR A 31 12.79 -0.77 -2.01
CA TYR A 31 12.99 0.19 -3.10
C TYR A 31 11.99 1.33 -3.13
N PHE A 32 10.76 1.14 -2.63
CA PHE A 32 9.69 2.14 -2.80
C PHE A 32 10.07 3.50 -2.23
N VAL A 33 10.63 3.54 -1.02
CA VAL A 33 11.05 4.79 -0.37
C VAL A 33 12.13 5.51 -1.18
N GLY A 34 13.07 4.77 -1.79
CA GLY A 34 14.17 5.32 -2.57
C GLY A 34 13.82 5.73 -4.01
N LEU A 35 12.60 5.49 -4.49
CA LEU A 35 12.18 5.94 -5.82
C LEU A 35 12.00 7.48 -5.83
N PRO A 36 12.63 8.22 -6.75
CA PRO A 36 12.46 9.67 -6.84
C PRO A 36 11.11 10.05 -7.46
N GLY A 37 10.74 11.32 -7.32
CA GLY A 37 9.56 11.91 -7.96
C GLY A 37 8.24 11.34 -7.45
N GLU A 38 7.18 11.63 -8.21
CA GLU A 38 5.84 11.18 -7.87
C GLU A 38 5.71 9.66 -8.04
N LYS A 39 5.19 9.00 -7.00
CA LYS A 39 5.04 7.55 -6.96
C LYS A 39 3.82 7.12 -6.18
N GLY A 40 3.23 6.00 -6.57
CA GLY A 40 2.19 5.32 -5.80
C GLY A 40 2.38 3.81 -5.83
N MET A 41 1.63 3.12 -4.97
CA MET A 41 1.55 1.67 -4.92
C MET A 41 0.09 1.24 -4.81
N VAL A 42 -0.27 0.14 -5.46
CA VAL A 42 -1.60 -0.46 -5.42
C VAL A 42 -1.43 -1.96 -5.20
N TYR A 43 -2.02 -2.47 -4.12
CA TYR A 43 -2.14 -3.90 -3.93
C TYR A 43 -3.46 -4.41 -4.51
N ALA A 44 -3.41 -5.52 -5.24
CA ALA A 44 -4.57 -6.32 -5.59
C ALA A 44 -4.72 -7.45 -4.56
N PRO A 45 -5.60 -7.32 -3.55
CA PRO A 45 -5.66 -8.26 -2.45
C PRO A 45 -6.12 -9.65 -2.92
N ASN A 46 -5.45 -10.68 -2.42
CA ASN A 46 -5.68 -12.11 -2.64
C ASN A 46 -5.58 -12.57 -4.10
N MET A 47 -4.83 -11.86 -4.95
CA MET A 47 -4.74 -12.17 -6.39
C MET A 47 -3.55 -13.05 -6.79
N GLY A 48 -2.56 -13.25 -5.93
CA GLY A 48 -1.34 -13.96 -6.31
C GLY A 48 -0.65 -13.27 -7.48
N HIS A 49 -0.33 -14.05 -8.54
CA HIS A 49 0.20 -13.52 -9.80
C HIS A 49 -0.88 -13.13 -10.81
N GLY A 50 -2.16 -13.19 -10.42
CA GLY A 50 -3.27 -12.73 -11.25
C GLY A 50 -3.39 -11.20 -11.28
N ALA A 51 -4.25 -10.70 -12.16
CA ALA A 51 -4.59 -9.28 -12.21
C ALA A 51 -6.02 -9.08 -11.70
N GLU A 52 -6.22 -8.14 -10.77
CA GLU A 52 -7.55 -7.60 -10.49
C GLU A 52 -7.81 -6.47 -11.50
N PHE A 53 -8.62 -6.77 -12.51
CA PHE A 53 -8.75 -5.91 -13.68
C PHE A 53 -9.26 -4.51 -13.32
N SER A 54 -10.19 -4.38 -12.36
CA SER A 54 -10.81 -3.10 -12.02
C SER A 54 -9.81 -2.15 -11.37
N ARG A 55 -9.12 -2.56 -10.30
CA ARG A 55 -8.07 -1.75 -9.64
C ARG A 55 -6.94 -1.47 -10.59
N THR A 56 -6.54 -2.42 -11.43
CA THR A 56 -5.46 -2.22 -12.40
C THR A 56 -5.83 -1.13 -13.40
N ALA A 57 -7.03 -1.20 -13.98
CA ALA A 57 -7.51 -0.19 -14.92
C ALA A 57 -7.67 1.19 -14.25
N GLN A 58 -8.19 1.23 -13.02
CA GLN A 58 -8.32 2.45 -12.22
C GLN A 58 -6.96 3.10 -11.92
N ALA A 59 -5.99 2.30 -11.50
CA ALA A 59 -4.62 2.72 -11.23
C ALA A 59 -3.96 3.31 -12.49
N ILE A 60 -4.05 2.61 -13.61
CA ILE A 60 -3.53 3.09 -14.90
C ILE A 60 -4.24 4.40 -15.33
N GLY A 61 -5.56 4.47 -15.18
CA GLY A 61 -6.33 5.68 -15.48
C GLY A 61 -5.94 6.88 -14.62
N ALA A 62 -5.62 6.67 -13.34
CA ALA A 62 -5.12 7.72 -12.46
C ALA A 62 -3.71 8.20 -12.87
N LEU A 63 -2.84 7.28 -13.30
CA LEU A 63 -1.53 7.64 -13.84
C LEU A 63 -1.65 8.44 -15.14
N PHE A 64 -2.56 8.09 -16.05
CA PHE A 64 -2.80 8.90 -17.26
C PHE A 64 -3.39 10.28 -16.93
N ALA A 65 -4.32 10.37 -15.99
CA ALA A 65 -4.82 11.67 -15.54
C ALA A 65 -3.69 12.54 -14.96
N ASN A 66 -2.72 11.94 -14.29
CA ASN A 66 -1.52 12.66 -13.84
C ASN A 66 -0.70 13.20 -15.00
N LEU A 67 -0.42 12.36 -16.01
CA LEU A 67 0.41 12.72 -17.15
C LEU A 67 -0.26 13.73 -18.10
N ASP A 68 -1.56 13.57 -18.36
CA ASP A 68 -2.30 14.34 -19.38
C ASP A 68 -2.98 15.59 -18.79
N GLU A 69 -3.49 15.49 -17.55
CA GLU A 69 -4.24 16.57 -16.89
C GLU A 69 -3.43 17.27 -15.78
N GLY A 70 -2.21 16.82 -15.48
CA GLY A 70 -1.38 17.36 -14.39
C GLY A 70 -1.89 17.01 -12.99
N VAL A 71 -2.79 16.03 -12.86
CA VAL A 71 -3.45 15.69 -11.60
C VAL A 71 -2.55 14.79 -10.76
N SER A 72 -1.91 15.36 -9.75
CA SER A 72 -1.05 14.59 -8.84
C SER A 72 -1.76 13.38 -8.20
N LEU A 73 -1.10 12.22 -8.22
CA LEU A 73 -1.48 11.04 -7.44
C LEU A 73 -1.50 11.40 -5.95
N PRO A 74 -2.49 10.94 -5.19
CA PRO A 74 -2.53 11.15 -3.75
C PRO A 74 -1.42 10.34 -3.07
N GLU A 75 -0.98 10.79 -1.90
CA GLU A 75 0.11 10.16 -1.15
C GLU A 75 -0.42 9.59 0.17
N VAL A 76 0.01 8.37 0.50
CA VAL A 76 -0.30 7.72 1.77
C VAL A 76 1.02 7.29 2.39
N LEU A 77 1.25 7.74 3.62
CA LEU A 77 2.39 7.38 4.44
C LEU A 77 1.91 6.67 5.69
N ALA A 78 2.67 5.67 6.13
CA ALA A 78 2.47 5.07 7.44
C ALA A 78 3.83 4.77 8.08
N THR A 79 3.94 5.11 9.36
CA THR A 79 5.04 4.66 10.23
C THR A 79 4.53 3.60 11.18
N TYR A 80 5.37 2.62 11.47
CA TYR A 80 5.01 1.47 12.29
C TYR A 80 5.99 1.37 13.45
N SER A 81 5.48 1.09 14.63
CA SER A 81 6.27 0.73 15.80
C SER A 81 5.63 -0.46 16.52
N THR A 82 6.40 -1.20 17.31
CA THR A 82 5.90 -2.32 18.09
C THR A 82 5.98 -2.02 19.58
N THR A 83 5.14 -2.67 20.36
CA THR A 83 5.33 -2.73 21.81
C THR A 83 6.63 -3.48 22.13
N ALA A 84 7.19 -3.25 23.33
CA ALA A 84 8.40 -3.96 23.78
C ALA A 84 8.22 -5.50 23.82
N SER A 85 6.98 -5.97 23.96
CA SER A 85 6.62 -7.39 23.91
C SER A 85 6.40 -7.93 22.49
N GLU A 86 6.45 -7.07 21.46
CA GLU A 86 6.16 -7.40 20.06
C GLU A 86 4.80 -8.10 19.86
N THR A 87 3.82 -7.71 20.67
CA THR A 87 2.46 -8.26 20.60
C THR A 87 1.51 -7.37 19.81
N GLU A 88 1.85 -6.10 19.65
CA GLU A 88 1.00 -5.10 18.99
C GLU A 88 1.85 -4.22 18.07
N ILE A 89 1.26 -3.85 16.94
CA ILE A 89 1.78 -2.89 15.97
C ILE A 89 0.99 -1.59 16.17
N HIS A 90 1.67 -0.50 16.46
CA HIS A 90 1.14 0.85 16.43
C HIS A 90 1.45 1.47 15.06
N ILE A 91 0.43 2.03 14.43
CA ILE A 91 0.50 2.54 13.07
C ILE A 91 0.05 3.99 13.08
N ASP A 92 0.93 4.91 12.71
CA ASP A 92 0.59 6.32 12.48
C ASP A 92 0.50 6.57 10.99
N ILE A 93 -0.62 7.14 10.56
CA ILE A 93 -1.01 7.26 9.15
C ILE A 93 -1.12 8.75 8.81
N SER A 94 -0.50 9.14 7.70
CA SER A 94 -0.61 10.48 7.13
C SER A 94 -1.02 10.40 5.66
N ILE A 95 -2.11 11.08 5.32
CA ILE A 95 -2.72 11.08 3.99
C ILE A 95 -2.63 12.49 3.42
N LYS A 96 -2.07 12.61 2.21
CA LYS A 96 -2.09 13.85 1.43
C LYS A 96 -3.00 13.65 0.21
N PRO A 97 -4.28 14.07 0.29
CA PRO A 97 -5.25 13.78 -0.75
C PRO A 97 -5.02 14.56 -2.05
N LYS A 98 -4.34 15.71 -2.01
CA LYS A 98 -4.15 16.61 -3.16
C LYS A 98 -5.51 16.97 -3.79
N ASP A 99 -5.70 16.77 -5.09
CA ASP A 99 -6.96 17.04 -5.81
C ASP A 99 -8.01 15.92 -5.68
N TRP A 100 -7.75 14.91 -4.86
CA TRP A 100 -8.64 13.78 -4.65
C TRP A 100 -9.41 13.91 -3.33
N LYS A 101 -10.55 13.22 -3.21
CA LYS A 101 -11.28 13.08 -1.95
C LYS A 101 -11.02 11.71 -1.35
N VAL A 102 -10.84 11.64 -0.02
CA VAL A 102 -10.72 10.38 0.70
C VAL A 102 -12.09 9.73 0.84
N SER A 103 -12.28 8.60 0.16
CA SER A 103 -13.54 7.84 0.19
C SER A 103 -13.52 6.75 1.26
N GLU A 104 -12.40 6.08 1.49
CA GLU A 104 -12.26 5.03 2.51
C GLU A 104 -10.80 4.86 2.91
N VAL A 105 -10.55 4.52 4.18
CA VAL A 105 -9.22 4.14 4.68
C VAL A 105 -9.32 2.73 5.25
N ARG A 106 -8.41 1.85 4.87
CA ARG A 106 -8.40 0.43 5.20
C ARG A 106 -7.04 0.03 5.75
N LEU A 107 -7.03 -0.62 6.90
CA LEU A 107 -5.87 -1.37 7.38
C LEU A 107 -5.99 -2.81 6.89
N PHE A 108 -5.22 -3.16 5.86
CA PHE A 108 -5.11 -4.53 5.40
C PHE A 108 -4.12 -5.31 6.26
N PHE A 109 -4.44 -6.59 6.51
CA PHE A 109 -3.58 -7.49 7.24
C PHE A 109 -3.75 -8.95 6.84
N ALA A 110 -2.72 -9.75 7.07
CA ALA A 110 -2.77 -11.20 7.01
C ALA A 110 -1.92 -11.80 8.13
N ASN A 111 -2.26 -13.00 8.58
CA ASN A 111 -1.49 -13.73 9.60
C ASN A 111 -0.98 -15.05 9.04
N SER A 112 0.21 -15.49 9.45
CA SER A 112 0.82 -16.75 9.07
C SER A 112 1.66 -17.32 10.22
N GLN A 113 1.77 -18.64 10.30
CA GLN A 113 2.64 -19.31 11.29
C GLN A 113 4.12 -19.28 10.87
N ILE A 114 4.40 -19.02 9.60
CA ILE A 114 5.73 -18.86 9.01
C ILE A 114 5.79 -17.53 8.27
N ARG A 115 6.99 -17.01 7.99
CA ARG A 115 7.16 -15.71 7.29
C ARG A 115 6.80 -15.77 5.78
N ASP A 116 6.11 -16.81 5.35
CA ASP A 116 5.57 -16.99 4.00
C ASP A 116 4.05 -16.75 4.02
N PHE A 117 3.60 -15.82 3.19
CA PHE A 117 2.21 -15.38 3.10
C PHE A 117 1.52 -15.83 1.81
N ARG A 118 2.14 -16.66 0.96
CA ARG A 118 1.51 -17.09 -0.32
C ARG A 118 0.15 -17.76 -0.15
N ASN A 119 -0.06 -18.46 0.97
CA ASN A 119 -1.34 -19.11 1.31
C ASN A 119 -2.15 -18.35 2.38
N ALA A 120 -1.70 -17.17 2.80
CA ALA A 120 -2.41 -16.37 3.79
C ALA A 120 -3.51 -15.53 3.13
N ARG A 121 -4.63 -15.32 3.81
CA ARG A 121 -5.69 -14.44 3.33
C ARG A 121 -5.48 -13.03 3.88
N PHE A 122 -5.50 -12.04 2.99
CA PHE A 122 -5.53 -10.63 3.33
C PHE A 122 -6.97 -10.16 3.51
N ASP A 123 -7.31 -9.72 4.72
CA ASP A 123 -8.56 -9.05 5.06
C ASP A 123 -8.26 -7.61 5.50
N TYR A 124 -9.29 -6.80 5.76
CA TYR A 124 -9.09 -5.41 6.18
C TYR A 124 -10.04 -4.96 7.28
N ILE A 125 -9.59 -3.95 8.04
CA ILE A 125 -10.37 -3.20 9.02
C ILE A 125 -10.62 -1.80 8.43
N PRO A 126 -11.87 -1.34 8.32
CA PRO A 126 -12.14 0.05 7.94
C PRO A 126 -11.72 0.99 9.08
N LEU A 127 -11.07 2.09 8.72
CA LEU A 127 -10.65 3.15 9.64
C LEU A 127 -11.48 4.43 9.42
N GLY A 128 -11.33 5.40 10.33
CA GLY A 128 -11.92 6.73 10.18
C GLY A 128 -11.39 7.47 8.95
N LYS A 129 -12.11 8.53 8.54
CA LYS A 129 -11.70 9.41 7.43
C LYS A 129 -11.09 10.69 7.99
N SER A 130 -9.81 10.64 8.30
CA SER A 130 -9.00 11.79 8.72
C SER A 130 -7.70 11.80 7.92
N GLU A 131 -7.10 12.96 7.71
CA GLU A 131 -5.78 13.03 7.06
C GLU A 131 -4.67 12.47 7.95
N ASN A 132 -4.84 12.58 9.27
CA ASN A 132 -3.93 12.01 10.25
C ASN A 132 -4.72 11.12 11.22
N MET A 133 -4.25 9.90 11.44
CA MET A 133 -4.88 8.95 12.36
C MET A 133 -3.88 7.91 12.84
N SER A 134 -4.26 7.20 13.89
CA SER A 134 -3.49 6.06 14.41
C SER A 134 -4.37 4.81 14.47
N ALA A 135 -3.75 3.65 14.31
CA ALA A 135 -4.39 2.35 14.45
C ALA A 135 -3.48 1.39 15.25
N VAL A 136 -4.09 0.36 15.83
CA VAL A 136 -3.37 -0.72 16.54
C VAL A 136 -3.80 -2.06 15.97
N LEU A 137 -2.84 -2.96 15.76
CA LEU A 137 -3.07 -4.31 15.27
C LEU A 137 -2.31 -5.33 16.12
N THR A 138 -3.01 -6.36 16.60
CA THR A 138 -2.38 -7.46 17.33
C THR A 138 -1.57 -8.36 16.39
N ILE A 139 -0.36 -8.72 16.80
CA ILE A 139 0.51 -9.67 16.09
C ILE A 139 0.07 -11.10 16.42
N LYS A 140 -0.10 -11.93 15.39
CA LYS A 140 -0.49 -13.35 15.51
C LYS A 140 0.43 -14.23 14.66
N GLY A 141 1.49 -14.76 15.28
CA GLY A 141 2.58 -15.41 14.55
C GLY A 141 3.36 -14.36 13.77
N TYR A 142 3.42 -14.50 12.44
CA TYR A 142 3.82 -13.43 11.54
C TYR A 142 2.59 -12.69 11.03
N THR A 143 2.61 -11.36 11.15
CA THR A 143 1.53 -10.49 10.70
C THR A 143 2.05 -9.53 9.64
N ALA A 144 1.49 -9.61 8.43
CA ALA A 144 1.73 -8.65 7.37
C ALA A 144 0.68 -7.56 7.43
N ALA A 145 1.06 -6.28 7.26
CA ALA A 145 0.12 -5.16 7.28
C ALA A 145 0.51 -4.05 6.31
N TYR A 146 -0.50 -3.38 5.74
CA TYR A 146 -0.36 -2.16 4.95
C TYR A 146 -1.63 -1.30 5.05
N ILE A 147 -1.51 -0.01 4.74
CA ILE A 147 -2.65 0.90 4.65
C ILE A 147 -3.04 1.03 3.19
N GLU A 148 -4.34 0.94 2.90
CA GLU A 148 -4.94 1.30 1.62
C GLU A 148 -5.89 2.48 1.84
N VAL A 149 -5.85 3.46 0.96
CA VAL A 149 -6.80 4.55 0.90
C VAL A 149 -7.45 4.57 -0.47
N ILE A 150 -8.78 4.60 -0.49
CA ILE A 150 -9.57 4.78 -1.70
C ILE A 150 -9.81 6.26 -1.88
N PHE A 151 -9.37 6.77 -3.03
CA PHE A 151 -9.51 8.16 -3.43
C PHE A 151 -10.50 8.29 -4.58
N GLN A 152 -11.23 9.39 -4.60
CA GLN A 152 -12.19 9.70 -5.66
C GLN A 152 -12.01 11.13 -6.17
N ARG A 153 -12.04 11.28 -7.50
CA ARG A 153 -12.05 12.57 -8.20
C ARG A 153 -13.01 12.46 -9.38
N ASN A 154 -14.09 13.24 -9.35
CA ASN A 154 -15.22 13.10 -10.28
C ASN A 154 -15.72 11.64 -10.29
N GLU A 155 -15.77 10.99 -11.46
CA GLU A 155 -16.15 9.58 -11.62
C GLU A 155 -14.94 8.62 -11.52
N ARG A 156 -13.72 9.14 -11.33
CA ARG A 156 -12.51 8.32 -11.23
C ARG A 156 -12.26 7.91 -9.78
N VAL A 157 -11.84 6.66 -9.61
CA VAL A 157 -11.46 6.07 -8.34
C VAL A 157 -10.03 5.54 -8.48
N VAL A 158 -9.23 5.66 -7.42
CA VAL A 158 -7.93 5.00 -7.32
C VAL A 158 -7.68 4.55 -5.90
N ALA A 159 -7.16 3.34 -5.74
CA ALA A 159 -6.62 2.87 -4.47
C ALA A 159 -5.13 3.20 -4.42
N VAL A 160 -4.63 3.77 -3.32
CA VAL A 160 -3.20 3.94 -3.07
C VAL A 160 -2.85 3.32 -1.73
N SER A 161 -1.74 2.60 -1.69
CA SER A 161 -1.28 1.82 -0.55
C SER A 161 0.11 2.23 -0.08
N THR A 162 0.38 2.01 1.20
CA THR A 162 1.75 2.00 1.74
C THR A 162 2.43 0.66 1.40
N PRO A 163 3.78 0.60 1.33
CA PRO A 163 4.48 -0.67 1.26
C PRO A 163 4.13 -1.56 2.46
N MET A 164 3.84 -2.82 2.19
CA MET A 164 3.55 -3.79 3.23
C MET A 164 4.78 -4.08 4.09
N ARG A 165 4.56 -4.22 5.40
CA ARG A 165 5.58 -4.65 6.36
C ARG A 165 5.15 -5.96 7.03
N VAL A 166 6.12 -6.76 7.45
CA VAL A 166 5.90 -8.04 8.15
C VAL A 166 6.51 -7.99 9.53
N PHE A 167 5.69 -8.31 10.53
CA PHE A 167 6.03 -8.30 11.96
C PHE A 167 5.96 -9.72 12.56
N PRO A 168 6.74 -10.04 13.61
CA PRO A 168 7.83 -9.22 14.13
C PRO A 168 8.93 -9.00 13.06
N GLU A 169 9.71 -7.92 13.20
CA GLU A 169 10.80 -7.61 12.27
C GLU A 169 12.00 -8.56 12.50
N GLN A 170 12.91 -8.67 11.54
CA GLN A 170 14.14 -9.45 11.68
C GLN A 170 15.30 -8.59 12.19
#